data_AF-A0A960R6G1-F1
#
_entry.id   AF-A0A960R6G1-F1
#
_cell.length_a   1.000
_cell.length_b   1.000
_cell.length_c   1.000
_cell.angle_alpha   90.00
_cell.angle_beta   90.00
_cell.angle_gamma   90.00
#
_symmetry.space_group_name_H-M   'P 1'
#
loop_
_entity.id
_entity.type
_entity.pdbx_description
1 polymer ?
#
loop_
_entity_poly.entity_id
_entity_poly.type
_entity_poly.pdbx_seq_one_letter_code
_entity_poly.pdbx_strand_id
1 'polypeptide(L)'
;RLSLTFEQANLDYTKHFAAALREVGDVPSGKLMDRIYRDEIGHVGYGLRWFREWKQSSQSDWDAYRRRLVFPLSPSRAKGNGTLFNANGRLEAGLGEEFVRELSLFERSKGRTPNVFWFNPDAEDAMAKGVAVSDYQAGKKVARFIADLEPLVLFLSRRDDVVLMRSEPRREYLERLRSLGFDLPEIEIVASELELASDSLTRERKLYELRPWSWEPRAAALFGPLLNQVPDSSPAVVWSETVRSRFSKGEQMDRWPDWEPRGPWRSFACRSAEERNAAIRQIHDTFGPEHPVFLKQSFAAAGRGNSILDPTGVGARSYPVGSEPVVIEPWVDRVFDFSVQYEMTGEGLRFVGFCRQILDSHGRYRGTVWTPKFCSGLPSELARFLMETVLPRYDVEGGFAKELESWLGEADYRGPVGVDAFVFRGISGALRHRLLCEVNPRYTMGRLTWELSRKVAPGRAVRFEIVKRAEDSGKDRDIVLDGRGRVSHGSLMLNDPGTAKDWVARLTVGE
;
A
#
# COMPACT_ATOMS: atom_id res chain seq x y z
N ARG A 1 -33.47 3.51 -18.25
CA ARG A 1 -32.33 3.90 -17.38
C ARG A 1 -32.58 3.51 -15.92
N LEU A 2 -33.67 3.97 -15.30
CA LEU A 2 -34.01 3.66 -13.90
C LEU A 2 -34.25 2.17 -13.64
N SER A 3 -35.06 1.51 -14.49
CA SER A 3 -35.38 0.08 -14.33
C SER A 3 -34.12 -0.82 -14.36
N LEU A 4 -33.23 -0.64 -15.35
CA LEU A 4 -31.95 -1.35 -15.39
C LEU A 4 -30.91 -0.87 -14.36
N THR A 5 -31.21 0.13 -13.55
CA THR A 5 -30.25 0.59 -12.53
C THR A 5 -30.76 0.23 -11.15
N PHE A 6 -31.88 0.76 -10.70
CA PHE A 6 -32.32 0.54 -9.33
C PHE A 6 -32.93 -0.85 -9.10
N GLU A 7 -33.73 -1.37 -10.04
CA GLU A 7 -34.42 -2.67 -9.86
C GLU A 7 -33.42 -3.84 -9.77
N GLN A 8 -32.30 -3.75 -10.49
CA GLN A 8 -31.24 -4.76 -10.40
C GLN A 8 -30.70 -4.91 -8.98
N ALA A 9 -30.61 -3.82 -8.21
CA ALA A 9 -30.12 -3.89 -6.83
C ALA A 9 -31.11 -4.65 -5.91
N ASN A 10 -32.41 -4.64 -6.23
CA ASN A 10 -33.41 -5.39 -5.48
C ASN A 10 -33.19 -6.90 -5.58
N LEU A 11 -32.59 -7.41 -6.67
CA LEU A 11 -32.18 -8.82 -6.77
C LEU A 11 -31.18 -9.22 -5.68
N ASP A 12 -30.34 -8.29 -5.23
CA ASP A 12 -29.37 -8.52 -4.16
C ASP A 12 -30.03 -8.37 -2.78
N TYR A 13 -30.79 -7.27 -2.59
CA TYR A 13 -31.46 -6.97 -1.32
C TYR A 13 -32.47 -8.05 -0.94
N THR A 14 -33.27 -8.53 -1.89
CA THR A 14 -34.30 -9.54 -1.64
C THR A 14 -33.70 -10.84 -1.10
N LYS A 15 -32.59 -11.33 -1.69
CA LYS A 15 -31.87 -12.50 -1.18
C LYS A 15 -31.22 -12.26 0.17
N HIS A 16 -30.59 -11.10 0.36
CA HIS A 16 -29.95 -10.74 1.61
C HIS A 16 -30.95 -10.70 2.78
N PHE A 17 -32.03 -9.94 2.63
CA PHE A 17 -33.04 -9.83 3.68
C PHE A 17 -33.83 -11.13 3.88
N ALA A 18 -34.07 -11.92 2.84
CA ALA A 18 -34.67 -13.26 3.00
C ALA A 18 -33.81 -14.17 3.89
N ALA A 19 -32.47 -14.12 3.75
CA ALA A 19 -31.56 -14.88 4.61
C ALA A 19 -31.56 -14.36 6.04
N ALA A 20 -31.41 -13.04 6.22
CA ALA A 20 -31.38 -12.39 7.54
C ALA A 20 -32.67 -12.62 8.33
N LEU A 21 -33.84 -12.52 7.70
CA LEU A 21 -35.14 -12.76 8.35
C LEU A 21 -35.28 -14.21 8.85
N ARG A 22 -34.81 -15.19 8.06
CA ARG A 22 -34.82 -16.59 8.48
C ARG A 22 -33.86 -16.86 9.64
N GLU A 23 -32.71 -16.20 9.65
CA GLU A 23 -31.72 -16.33 10.72
C GLU A 23 -32.29 -15.89 12.08
N VAL A 24 -33.14 -14.86 12.10
CA VAL A 24 -33.84 -14.40 13.32
C VAL A 24 -35.16 -15.11 13.59
N GLY A 25 -35.52 -16.13 12.80
CA GLY A 25 -36.71 -16.95 12.98
C GLY A 25 -37.99 -16.44 12.29
N ASP A 26 -37.96 -15.30 11.58
CA ASP A 26 -39.10 -14.78 10.81
C ASP A 26 -39.18 -15.44 9.41
N VAL A 27 -39.55 -16.72 9.42
CA VAL A 27 -39.74 -17.51 8.20
C VAL A 27 -40.85 -16.97 7.30
N PRO A 28 -42.02 -16.50 7.81
CA PRO A 28 -43.06 -15.92 6.96
C PRO A 28 -42.57 -14.72 6.12
N SER A 29 -41.89 -13.76 6.74
CA SER A 29 -41.34 -12.60 6.01
C SER A 29 -40.23 -13.02 5.06
N GLY A 30 -39.39 -14.00 5.44
CA GLY A 30 -38.40 -14.59 4.53
C GLY A 30 -39.02 -15.19 3.25
N LYS A 31 -40.17 -15.88 3.36
CA LYS A 31 -40.92 -16.39 2.20
C LYS A 31 -41.55 -15.28 1.37
N LEU A 32 -41.99 -14.19 2.00
CA LEU A 32 -42.47 -13.01 1.28
C LEU A 32 -41.35 -12.40 0.41
N MET A 33 -40.13 -12.28 0.97
CA MET A 33 -38.97 -11.81 0.22
C MET A 33 -38.62 -12.70 -0.99
N ASP A 34 -38.83 -14.02 -0.91
CA ASP A 34 -38.65 -14.91 -2.07
C ASP A 34 -39.67 -14.64 -3.18
N ARG A 35 -40.89 -14.23 -2.84
CA ARG A 35 -41.90 -13.85 -3.84
C ARG A 35 -41.51 -12.55 -4.51
N ILE A 36 -41.16 -11.53 -3.71
CA ILE A 36 -40.66 -10.25 -4.22
C ILE A 36 -39.46 -10.48 -5.14
N TYR A 37 -38.51 -11.35 -4.75
CA TYR A 37 -37.37 -11.70 -5.61
C TYR A 37 -37.78 -12.16 -7.01
N ARG A 38 -38.83 -12.98 -7.16
CA ARG A 38 -39.33 -13.42 -8.46
C ARG A 38 -39.94 -12.28 -9.26
N ASP A 39 -40.66 -11.38 -8.59
CA ASP A 39 -41.22 -10.19 -9.23
C ASP A 39 -40.11 -9.25 -9.73
N GLU A 40 -39.04 -9.07 -8.93
CA GLU A 40 -37.87 -8.26 -9.31
C GLU A 40 -37.14 -8.82 -10.55
N ILE A 41 -37.06 -10.15 -10.71
CA ILE A 41 -36.52 -10.76 -11.94
C ILE A 41 -37.36 -10.33 -13.15
N GLY A 42 -38.69 -10.36 -13.02
CA GLY A 42 -39.62 -9.88 -14.04
C GLY A 42 -39.46 -8.39 -14.35
N HIS A 43 -39.30 -7.55 -13.32
CA HIS A 43 -39.09 -6.11 -13.47
C HIS A 43 -37.80 -5.79 -14.23
N VAL A 44 -36.70 -6.46 -13.88
CA VAL A 44 -35.41 -6.30 -14.57
C VAL A 44 -35.52 -6.76 -16.02
N GLY A 45 -36.15 -7.93 -16.27
CA GLY A 45 -36.35 -8.44 -17.63
C GLY A 45 -37.21 -7.52 -18.50
N TYR A 46 -38.27 -6.94 -17.93
CA TYR A 46 -39.10 -5.95 -18.62
C TYR A 46 -38.29 -4.69 -18.98
N GLY A 47 -37.48 -4.18 -18.05
CA GLY A 47 -36.58 -3.06 -18.29
C GLY A 47 -35.55 -3.35 -19.38
N LEU A 48 -34.99 -4.56 -19.38
CA LEU A 48 -34.03 -5.02 -20.37
C LEU A 48 -34.63 -5.09 -21.77
N ARG A 49 -35.86 -5.60 -21.90
CA ARG A 49 -36.57 -5.69 -23.17
C ARG A 49 -36.68 -4.32 -23.86
N TRP A 50 -37.18 -3.32 -23.14
CA TRP A 50 -37.32 -1.96 -23.68
C TRP A 50 -35.97 -1.26 -23.90
N PHE A 51 -34.98 -1.54 -23.04
CA PHE A 51 -33.64 -1.04 -23.26
C PHE A 51 -33.02 -1.56 -24.56
N ARG A 52 -33.20 -2.84 -24.88
CA ARG A 52 -32.73 -3.46 -26.13
C ARG A 52 -33.47 -2.91 -27.36
N GLU A 53 -34.75 -2.57 -27.23
CA GLU A 53 -35.53 -1.93 -28.30
C GLU A 53 -34.99 -0.54 -28.66
N TRP A 54 -34.52 0.23 -27.67
CA TRP A 54 -34.09 1.62 -27.86
C TRP A 54 -32.58 1.82 -28.01
N LYS A 55 -31.76 0.80 -27.73
CA LYS A 55 -30.32 0.87 -27.97
C LYS A 55 -30.02 0.66 -29.46
N GLN A 56 -28.85 1.11 -29.91
CA GLN A 56 -28.36 0.74 -31.24
C GLN A 56 -28.09 -0.76 -31.26
N SER A 57 -28.59 -1.46 -32.30
CA SER A 57 -28.50 -2.92 -32.40
C SER A 57 -27.05 -3.43 -32.38
N SER A 58 -26.12 -2.66 -32.93
CA SER A 58 -24.68 -2.97 -32.97
C SER A 58 -23.94 -2.82 -31.64
N GLN A 59 -24.52 -2.16 -30.64
CA GLN A 59 -23.87 -1.96 -29.33
C GLN A 59 -24.14 -3.14 -28.40
N SER A 60 -23.14 -3.52 -27.60
CA SER A 60 -23.35 -4.45 -26.48
C SER A 60 -24.35 -3.85 -25.47
N ASP A 61 -25.03 -4.71 -24.71
CA ASP A 61 -25.93 -4.23 -23.64
C ASP A 61 -25.16 -3.41 -22.59
N TRP A 62 -23.93 -3.80 -22.29
CA TRP A 62 -23.07 -3.16 -21.30
C TRP A 62 -22.64 -1.75 -21.72
N ASP A 63 -22.12 -1.61 -22.94
CA ASP A 63 -21.63 -0.32 -23.44
C ASP A 63 -22.77 0.68 -23.59
N ALA A 64 -23.90 0.24 -24.15
CA ALA A 64 -25.09 1.06 -24.28
C ALA A 64 -25.62 1.48 -22.90
N TYR A 65 -25.53 0.62 -21.89
CA TYR A 65 -25.98 0.91 -20.53
C TYR A 65 -25.07 1.95 -19.87
N ARG A 66 -23.75 1.72 -19.89
CA ARG A 66 -22.75 2.65 -19.33
C ARG A 66 -22.87 4.04 -19.95
N ARG A 67 -22.93 4.15 -21.27
CA ARG A 67 -23.00 5.44 -21.98
C ARG A 67 -24.26 6.26 -21.65
N ARG A 68 -25.36 5.60 -21.26
CA ARG A 68 -26.63 6.27 -20.92
C ARG A 68 -26.67 6.77 -19.48
N LEU A 69 -25.76 6.32 -18.62
CA LEU A 69 -25.65 6.75 -17.24
C LEU A 69 -24.75 7.99 -17.15
N VAL A 70 -25.34 9.09 -16.70
CA VAL A 70 -24.64 10.36 -16.50
C VAL A 70 -24.32 10.48 -15.01
N PHE A 71 -23.10 10.89 -14.68
CA PHE A 71 -22.69 11.14 -13.29
C PHE A 71 -23.72 12.06 -12.58
N PRO A 72 -24.12 11.76 -11.33
CA PRO A 72 -23.56 10.77 -10.41
C PRO A 72 -24.11 9.34 -10.52
N LEU A 73 -24.97 9.06 -11.52
CA LEU A 73 -25.46 7.70 -11.73
C LEU A 73 -24.37 6.84 -12.41
N SER A 74 -24.22 5.60 -11.94
CA SER A 74 -23.26 4.64 -12.45
C SER A 74 -23.80 3.21 -12.28
N PRO A 75 -23.22 2.23 -13.00
CA PRO A 75 -23.57 0.82 -12.83
C PRO A 75 -23.51 0.33 -11.38
N SER A 76 -22.69 0.93 -10.51
CA SER A 76 -22.65 0.59 -9.08
C SER A 76 -24.03 0.62 -8.41
N ARG A 77 -24.94 1.49 -8.87
CA ARG A 77 -26.31 1.59 -8.34
C ARG A 77 -27.19 0.38 -8.67
N ALA A 78 -26.78 -0.45 -9.63
CA ALA A 78 -27.39 -1.75 -9.93
C ALA A 78 -26.95 -2.89 -9.01
N LYS A 79 -26.11 -2.60 -8.02
CA LYS A 79 -25.72 -3.53 -6.97
C LYS A 79 -26.27 -3.09 -5.63
N GLY A 80 -26.75 -4.03 -4.83
CA GLY A 80 -27.07 -3.79 -3.43
C GLY A 80 -25.82 -3.35 -2.64
N ASN A 81 -26.00 -2.48 -1.65
CA ASN A 81 -24.89 -2.03 -0.81
C ASN A 81 -24.66 -3.00 0.36
N GLY A 82 -23.45 -3.53 0.52
CA GLY A 82 -23.13 -4.49 1.58
C GLY A 82 -23.81 -5.86 1.42
N THR A 83 -24.35 -6.17 0.24
CA THR A 83 -25.03 -7.44 -0.06
C THR A 83 -24.20 -8.28 -1.03
N LEU A 84 -24.45 -9.59 -1.07
CA LEU A 84 -23.87 -10.46 -2.09
C LEU A 84 -24.43 -10.14 -3.47
N PHE A 85 -23.58 -10.18 -4.49
CA PHE A 85 -23.97 -9.94 -5.87
C PHE A 85 -24.71 -11.15 -6.46
N ASN A 86 -25.99 -10.96 -6.81
CA ASN A 86 -26.84 -12.02 -7.34
C ASN A 86 -26.69 -12.17 -8.87
N ALA A 87 -25.66 -12.89 -9.31
CA ALA A 87 -25.44 -13.18 -10.73
C ALA A 87 -26.59 -13.99 -11.34
N ASN A 88 -27.07 -15.03 -10.63
CA ASN A 88 -28.11 -15.93 -11.12
C ASN A 88 -29.42 -15.20 -11.43
N GLY A 89 -29.88 -14.32 -10.53
CA GLY A 89 -31.11 -13.55 -10.77
C GLY A 89 -31.01 -12.61 -11.97
N ARG A 90 -29.81 -12.09 -12.25
CA ARG A 90 -29.56 -11.23 -13.42
C ARG A 90 -29.58 -12.04 -14.72
N LEU A 91 -28.97 -13.23 -14.72
CA LEU A 91 -29.03 -14.18 -15.84
C LEU A 91 -30.47 -14.64 -16.10
N GLU A 92 -31.23 -14.96 -15.04
CA GLU A 92 -32.64 -15.35 -15.15
C GLU A 92 -33.51 -14.21 -15.69
N ALA A 93 -33.19 -12.96 -15.36
CA ALA A 93 -33.82 -11.78 -15.95
C ALA A 93 -33.46 -11.55 -17.44
N GLY A 94 -32.54 -12.34 -18.01
CA GLY A 94 -32.14 -12.30 -19.41
C GLY A 94 -30.92 -11.41 -19.73
N LEU A 95 -30.22 -10.90 -18.70
CA LEU A 95 -28.95 -10.20 -18.90
C LEU A 95 -27.89 -11.20 -19.38
N GLY A 96 -27.10 -10.80 -20.38
CA GLY A 96 -26.02 -11.65 -20.90
C GLY A 96 -24.89 -11.81 -19.89
N GLU A 97 -24.14 -12.91 -20.01
CA GLU A 97 -23.03 -13.20 -19.08
C GLU A 97 -21.97 -12.09 -19.04
N GLU A 98 -21.66 -11.50 -20.19
CA GLU A 98 -20.74 -10.37 -20.27
C GLU A 98 -21.22 -9.21 -19.39
N PHE A 99 -22.48 -8.80 -19.52
CA PHE A 99 -23.07 -7.74 -18.71
C PHE A 99 -22.97 -8.05 -17.21
N VAL A 100 -23.30 -9.29 -16.82
CA VAL A 100 -23.26 -9.71 -15.41
C VAL A 100 -21.83 -9.70 -14.88
N ARG A 101 -20.85 -10.19 -15.65
CA ARG A 101 -19.43 -10.17 -15.28
C ARG A 101 -18.92 -8.74 -15.12
N GLU A 102 -19.18 -7.89 -16.10
CA GLU A 102 -18.79 -6.48 -16.11
C GLU A 102 -19.40 -5.70 -14.93
N LEU A 103 -20.71 -5.84 -14.71
CA LEU A 103 -21.40 -5.21 -13.59
C LEU A 103 -20.85 -5.68 -12.26
N SER A 104 -20.51 -6.98 -12.15
CA SER A 104 -19.90 -7.49 -10.94
C SER A 104 -18.65 -6.67 -10.64
N LEU A 105 -17.70 -6.58 -11.60
CA LEU A 105 -16.39 -5.93 -11.50
C LEU A 105 -16.45 -4.42 -11.31
N PHE A 106 -17.42 -3.75 -11.91
CA PHE A 106 -17.53 -2.30 -11.87
C PHE A 106 -17.71 -1.77 -10.45
N GLU A 107 -16.76 -0.97 -9.95
CA GLU A 107 -16.88 -0.27 -8.67
C GLU A 107 -16.74 1.24 -8.91
N ARG A 108 -17.54 2.00 -8.17
CA ARG A 108 -17.55 3.46 -8.15
C ARG A 108 -18.34 3.89 -6.92
N SER A 109 -17.86 4.93 -6.27
CA SER A 109 -18.55 5.52 -5.12
C SER A 109 -20.00 5.89 -5.43
N LYS A 110 -20.87 5.57 -4.47
CA LYS A 110 -22.31 5.89 -4.44
C LYS A 110 -22.62 7.22 -3.75
N GLY A 111 -21.63 8.10 -3.56
CA GLY A 111 -21.87 9.43 -2.99
C GLY A 111 -20.80 9.89 -2.00
N ARG A 112 -19.97 8.99 -1.49
CA ARG A 112 -18.76 9.37 -0.76
C ARG A 112 -17.75 10.00 -1.72
N THR A 113 -17.06 11.05 -1.31
CA THR A 113 -15.91 11.53 -2.07
C THR A 113 -14.75 10.53 -1.94
N PRO A 114 -14.16 10.05 -3.05
CA PRO A 114 -13.12 9.02 -3.00
C PRO A 114 -11.77 9.58 -2.54
N ASN A 115 -10.95 8.76 -1.89
CA ASN A 115 -9.50 8.98 -1.94
C ASN A 115 -8.98 8.57 -3.32
N VAL A 116 -7.91 9.20 -3.78
CA VAL A 116 -7.24 8.83 -5.05
C VAL A 116 -5.83 8.36 -4.77
N PHE A 117 -5.52 7.11 -5.12
CA PHE A 117 -4.22 6.49 -4.92
C PHE A 117 -3.45 6.33 -6.21
N TRP A 118 -2.12 6.32 -6.11
CA TRP A 118 -1.21 6.05 -7.23
C TRP A 118 0.07 5.38 -6.71
N PHE A 119 0.61 4.42 -7.46
CA PHE A 119 1.81 3.69 -7.05
C PHE A 119 3.07 4.29 -7.68
N ASN A 120 3.91 4.90 -6.84
CA ASN A 120 5.22 5.46 -7.20
C ASN A 120 6.27 5.14 -6.11
N PRO A 121 6.70 3.86 -5.98
CA PRO A 121 7.57 3.41 -4.90
C PRO A 121 9.05 3.80 -5.07
N ASP A 122 9.42 4.45 -6.18
CA ASP A 122 10.78 4.87 -6.52
C ASP A 122 11.03 6.36 -6.21
N ALA A 123 10.29 6.93 -5.27
CA ALA A 123 10.33 8.35 -4.95
C ALA A 123 11.73 8.83 -4.55
N GLU A 124 12.44 8.08 -3.72
CA GLU A 124 13.80 8.43 -3.30
C GLU A 124 14.79 8.39 -4.47
N ASP A 125 14.65 7.41 -5.38
CA ASP A 125 15.46 7.35 -6.60
C ASP A 125 15.20 8.58 -7.50
N ALA A 126 13.97 9.10 -7.52
CA ALA A 126 13.61 10.33 -8.23
C ALA A 126 14.20 11.59 -7.54
N MET A 127 14.06 11.69 -6.22
CA MET A 127 14.59 12.81 -5.41
C MET A 127 16.12 12.88 -5.41
N ALA A 128 16.79 11.73 -5.45
CA ALA A 128 18.24 11.62 -5.46
C ALA A 128 18.88 12.29 -6.69
N LYS A 129 18.20 12.28 -7.84
CA LYS A 129 18.75 12.85 -9.06
C LYS A 129 18.59 14.38 -9.13
N GLY A 130 17.77 15.00 -8.27
CA GLY A 130 17.54 16.45 -8.25
C GLY A 130 16.95 17.00 -9.56
N VAL A 131 16.30 16.15 -10.35
CA VAL A 131 15.90 16.45 -11.72
C VAL A 131 14.49 17.05 -11.75
N ALA A 132 14.25 17.98 -12.68
CA ALA A 132 12.90 18.45 -13.01
C ALA A 132 11.97 17.26 -13.32
N VAL A 133 10.69 17.41 -12.98
CA VAL A 133 9.68 16.34 -13.04
C VAL A 133 9.62 15.64 -14.39
N SER A 134 9.85 16.38 -15.48
CA SER A 134 9.78 15.90 -16.86
C SER A 134 10.92 14.97 -17.27
N ASP A 135 12.06 15.01 -16.58
CA ASP A 135 13.28 14.39 -17.11
C ASP A 135 13.70 13.14 -16.31
N TYR A 136 13.05 12.85 -15.18
CA TYR A 136 13.27 11.57 -14.47
C TYR A 136 12.62 10.42 -15.22
N GLN A 137 13.45 9.47 -15.64
CA GLN A 137 13.01 8.14 -16.07
C GLN A 137 13.61 7.08 -15.15
N ALA A 138 12.73 6.20 -14.67
CA ALA A 138 13.15 5.02 -13.93
C ALA A 138 13.99 4.12 -14.85
N GLY A 139 15.10 3.60 -14.34
CA GLY A 139 15.89 2.62 -15.07
C GLY A 139 15.06 1.36 -15.39
N LYS A 140 15.36 0.65 -16.48
CA LYS A 140 14.56 -0.49 -16.98
C LYS A 140 14.15 -1.50 -15.89
N LYS A 141 15.05 -1.82 -14.95
CA LYS A 141 14.77 -2.74 -13.84
C LYS A 141 13.75 -2.17 -12.83
N VAL A 142 13.88 -0.89 -12.49
CA VAL A 142 12.96 -0.19 -11.57
C VAL A 142 11.60 -0.03 -12.23
N ALA A 143 11.55 0.37 -13.50
CA ALA A 143 10.31 0.49 -14.26
C ALA A 143 9.53 -0.85 -14.30
N ARG A 144 10.22 -1.98 -14.50
CA ARG A 144 9.59 -3.31 -14.44
C ARG A 144 9.11 -3.67 -13.04
N PHE A 145 9.88 -3.37 -12.00
CA PHE A 145 9.45 -3.56 -10.61
C PHE A 145 8.18 -2.76 -10.29
N ILE A 146 8.10 -1.50 -10.74
CA ILE A 146 6.90 -0.67 -10.59
C ILE A 146 5.72 -1.31 -11.32
N ALA A 147 5.89 -1.66 -12.60
CA ALA A 147 4.82 -2.25 -13.40
C ALA A 147 4.29 -3.57 -12.81
N ASP A 148 5.19 -4.44 -12.34
CA ASP A 148 4.81 -5.72 -11.74
C ASP A 148 4.06 -5.53 -10.42
N LEU A 149 4.45 -4.55 -9.59
CA LEU A 149 3.91 -4.36 -8.24
C LEU A 149 2.87 -3.25 -8.11
N GLU A 150 2.55 -2.52 -9.18
CA GLU A 150 1.49 -1.51 -9.21
C GLU A 150 0.15 -1.99 -8.63
N PRO A 151 -0.31 -3.24 -8.89
CA PRO A 151 -1.54 -3.76 -8.28
C PRO A 151 -1.55 -3.80 -6.75
N LEU A 152 -0.40 -3.68 -6.07
CA LEU A 152 -0.35 -3.65 -4.60
C LEU A 152 -1.12 -2.48 -4.00
N VAL A 153 -1.26 -1.37 -4.73
CA VAL A 153 -2.00 -0.20 -4.26
C VAL A 153 -3.51 -0.49 -4.08
N LEU A 154 -4.05 -1.49 -4.78
CA LEU A 154 -5.45 -1.93 -4.62
C LEU A 154 -5.73 -2.30 -3.16
N PHE A 155 -4.75 -2.85 -2.45
CA PHE A 155 -4.93 -3.30 -1.08
C PHE A 155 -4.85 -2.19 -0.04
N LEU A 156 -4.38 -0.99 -0.39
CA LEU A 156 -4.45 0.21 0.45
C LEU A 156 -5.82 0.92 0.34
N SER A 157 -6.51 0.70 -0.76
CA SER A 157 -7.78 1.34 -1.08
C SER A 157 -9.00 0.58 -0.54
N ARG A 158 -10.14 1.27 -0.52
CA ARG A 158 -11.49 0.73 -0.25
C ARG A 158 -12.35 0.75 -1.51
N ARG A 159 -13.50 0.08 -1.48
CA ARG A 159 -14.43 -0.03 -2.61
C ARG A 159 -14.87 1.29 -3.26
N ASP A 160 -14.94 2.35 -2.47
CA ASP A 160 -15.41 3.66 -2.90
C ASP A 160 -14.23 4.61 -3.18
N ASP A 161 -12.98 4.13 -3.18
CA ASP A 161 -11.80 4.92 -3.56
C ASP A 161 -11.48 4.73 -5.04
N VAL A 162 -10.53 5.54 -5.54
CA VAL A 162 -10.01 5.47 -6.90
C VAL A 162 -8.55 5.08 -6.84
N VAL A 163 -8.14 4.19 -7.73
CA VAL A 163 -6.74 3.86 -7.98
C VAL A 163 -6.40 4.24 -9.41
N LEU A 164 -5.37 5.07 -9.56
CA LEU A 164 -4.75 5.38 -10.84
C LEU A 164 -3.70 4.32 -11.18
N MET A 165 -3.81 3.70 -12.36
CA MET A 165 -2.87 2.68 -12.83
C MET A 165 -2.37 2.97 -14.25
N ARG A 166 -1.16 2.52 -14.56
CA ARG A 166 -0.57 2.61 -15.91
C ARG A 166 -1.11 1.54 -16.86
N SER A 167 -1.60 0.44 -16.31
CA SER A 167 -2.20 -0.64 -17.08
C SER A 167 -3.34 -1.31 -16.32
N GLU A 168 -4.35 -1.75 -17.05
CA GLU A 168 -5.48 -2.46 -16.45
C GLU A 168 -5.06 -3.88 -16.06
N PRO A 169 -5.25 -4.31 -14.80
CA PRO A 169 -5.06 -5.70 -14.41
C PRO A 169 -5.98 -6.61 -15.22
N ARG A 170 -5.54 -7.84 -15.52
CA ARG A 170 -6.42 -8.76 -16.26
C ARG A 170 -7.69 -9.04 -15.48
N ARG A 171 -8.77 -9.21 -16.21
CA ARG A 171 -10.10 -9.46 -15.66
C ARG A 171 -10.12 -10.66 -14.73
N GLU A 172 -9.50 -11.75 -15.14
CA GLU A 172 -9.46 -13.00 -14.37
C GLU A 172 -8.77 -12.80 -13.01
N TYR A 173 -7.79 -11.89 -12.94
CA TYR A 173 -7.13 -11.54 -11.69
C TYR A 173 -8.05 -10.74 -10.76
N LEU A 174 -8.81 -9.77 -11.28
CA LEU A 174 -9.77 -8.99 -10.49
C LEU A 174 -10.94 -9.86 -10.01
N GLU A 175 -11.48 -10.73 -10.86
CA GLU A 175 -12.54 -11.68 -10.49
C GLU A 175 -12.07 -12.61 -9.37
N ARG A 176 -10.83 -13.11 -9.47
CA ARG A 176 -10.19 -13.89 -8.42
C ARG A 176 -10.08 -13.11 -7.10
N LEU A 177 -9.60 -11.86 -7.12
CA LEU A 177 -9.51 -11.08 -5.89
C LEU A 177 -10.88 -10.91 -5.22
N ARG A 178 -11.93 -10.63 -6.01
CA ARG A 178 -13.28 -10.51 -5.44
C ARG A 178 -13.78 -11.84 -4.87
N SER A 179 -13.53 -12.98 -5.54
CA SER A 179 -13.96 -14.29 -5.02
C SER A 179 -13.29 -14.64 -3.69
N LEU A 180 -12.14 -14.04 -3.40
CA LEU A 180 -11.41 -14.13 -2.13
C LEU A 180 -11.84 -13.09 -1.09
N GLY A 181 -12.92 -12.34 -1.34
CA GLY A 181 -13.49 -11.37 -0.41
C GLY A 181 -12.80 -10.01 -0.37
N PHE A 182 -11.91 -9.71 -1.34
CA PHE A 182 -11.31 -8.39 -1.43
C PHE A 182 -12.27 -7.39 -2.08
N ASP A 183 -12.48 -6.27 -1.40
CA ASP A 183 -13.10 -5.08 -1.99
C ASP A 183 -12.15 -4.44 -3.00
N LEU A 184 -12.64 -4.25 -4.23
CA LEU A 184 -11.91 -3.59 -5.30
C LEU A 184 -12.33 -2.12 -5.40
N PRO A 185 -11.40 -1.18 -5.61
CA PRO A 185 -11.71 0.23 -5.86
C PRO A 185 -12.22 0.44 -7.30
N GLU A 186 -12.61 1.69 -7.61
CA GLU A 186 -12.65 2.14 -8.99
C GLU A 186 -11.22 2.23 -9.54
N ILE A 187 -10.95 1.62 -10.69
CA ILE A 187 -9.66 1.69 -11.37
C ILE A 187 -9.80 2.65 -12.55
N GLU A 188 -8.94 3.67 -12.59
CA GLU A 188 -8.82 4.58 -13.74
C GLU A 188 -7.42 4.44 -14.34
N ILE A 189 -7.35 4.31 -15.67
CA ILE A 189 -6.09 4.18 -16.40
C ILE A 189 -5.58 5.57 -16.79
N VAL A 190 -4.31 5.86 -16.49
CA VAL A 190 -3.67 7.11 -16.89
C VAL A 190 -3.37 7.10 -18.40
N ALA A 191 -3.46 8.24 -19.07
CA ALA A 191 -3.15 8.37 -20.49
C ALA A 191 -1.64 8.25 -20.77
N SER A 192 -0.83 8.74 -19.85
CA SER A 192 0.62 8.57 -19.84
C SER A 192 1.12 8.53 -18.39
N GLU A 193 2.42 8.32 -18.19
CA GLU A 193 3.04 8.19 -16.86
C GLU A 193 2.58 9.28 -15.86
N LEU A 194 2.38 10.52 -16.33
CA LEU A 194 2.06 11.70 -15.53
C LEU A 194 0.78 12.41 -15.96
N GLU A 195 -0.05 11.79 -16.80
CA GLU A 195 -1.24 12.43 -17.35
C GLU A 195 -2.48 11.56 -17.17
N LEU A 196 -3.52 12.10 -16.54
CA LEU A 196 -4.83 11.45 -16.45
C LEU A 196 -5.47 11.30 -17.84
N ALA A 197 -6.33 10.30 -18.04
CA ALA A 197 -7.16 10.25 -19.24
C ALA A 197 -8.02 11.51 -19.38
N SER A 198 -8.28 11.94 -20.63
CA SER A 198 -9.09 13.14 -20.91
C SER A 198 -10.54 13.01 -20.46
N ASP A 199 -11.06 11.78 -20.42
CA ASP A 199 -12.38 11.39 -19.93
C ASP A 199 -12.37 10.89 -18.47
N SER A 200 -11.26 11.10 -17.74
CA SER A 200 -11.15 10.72 -16.33
C SER A 200 -12.15 11.47 -15.47
N LEU A 201 -13.03 10.74 -14.79
CA LEU A 201 -14.05 11.30 -13.91
C LEU A 201 -13.43 12.03 -12.70
N THR A 202 -12.22 11.65 -12.27
CA THR A 202 -11.50 12.36 -11.19
C THR A 202 -11.29 13.84 -11.50
N ARG A 203 -11.23 14.25 -12.77
CA ARG A 203 -11.11 15.65 -13.19
C ARG A 203 -12.37 16.47 -12.90
N GLU A 204 -13.53 15.82 -12.80
CA GLU A 204 -14.84 16.50 -12.77
C GLU A 204 -15.58 16.35 -11.44
N ARG A 205 -15.26 15.34 -10.63
CA ARG A 205 -15.95 15.06 -9.36
C ARG A 205 -15.18 15.59 -8.15
N LYS A 206 -15.92 15.85 -7.06
CA LYS A 206 -15.31 16.10 -5.74
C LYS A 206 -14.58 14.85 -5.25
N LEU A 207 -13.38 15.05 -4.72
CA LEU A 207 -12.50 14.05 -4.12
C LEU A 207 -12.38 14.31 -2.61
N TYR A 208 -11.95 13.31 -1.84
CA TYR A 208 -11.71 13.48 -0.41
C TYR A 208 -10.26 13.86 -0.15
N GLU A 209 -9.32 13.05 -0.65
CA GLU A 209 -7.88 13.24 -0.42
C GLU A 209 -7.07 12.58 -1.54
N LEU A 210 -5.89 13.13 -1.83
CA LEU A 210 -4.92 12.58 -2.77
C LEU A 210 -3.87 11.82 -1.98
N ARG A 211 -3.70 10.52 -2.27
CA ARG A 211 -2.89 9.58 -1.49
C ARG A 211 -1.92 8.82 -2.40
N PRO A 212 -0.95 9.48 -3.06
CA PRO A 212 0.11 8.76 -3.76
C PRO A 212 0.86 7.86 -2.78
N TRP A 213 1.54 6.83 -3.30
CA TRP A 213 2.43 6.00 -2.50
C TRP A 213 3.46 6.89 -1.79
N SER A 214 4.01 7.88 -2.50
CA SER A 214 4.89 8.91 -1.95
C SER A 214 4.62 10.26 -2.59
N TRP A 215 4.69 11.33 -1.81
CA TRP A 215 4.74 12.69 -2.34
C TRP A 215 6.15 13.01 -2.85
N GLU A 216 6.24 13.30 -4.14
CA GLU A 216 7.47 13.59 -4.90
C GLU A 216 7.07 14.37 -6.17
N PRO A 217 8.02 15.00 -6.90
CA PRO A 217 7.68 15.93 -7.98
C PRO A 217 6.70 15.38 -9.05
N ARG A 218 6.81 14.10 -9.42
CA ARG A 218 5.91 13.45 -10.39
C ARG A 218 4.51 13.24 -9.84
N ALA A 219 4.39 12.89 -8.56
CA ALA A 219 3.09 12.84 -7.90
C ALA A 219 2.45 14.24 -7.95
N ALA A 220 3.21 15.29 -7.65
CA ALA A 220 2.69 16.66 -7.76
C ALA A 220 2.26 17.03 -9.19
N ALA A 221 2.96 16.57 -10.22
CA ALA A 221 2.53 16.79 -11.61
C ALA A 221 1.24 16.04 -11.98
N LEU A 222 1.14 14.75 -11.61
CA LEU A 222 -0.05 13.94 -11.89
C LEU A 222 -1.29 14.42 -11.12
N PHE A 223 -1.09 14.79 -9.85
CA PHE A 223 -2.17 15.19 -8.94
C PHE A 223 -2.46 16.69 -8.94
N GLY A 224 -1.56 17.53 -9.49
CA GLY A 224 -1.74 18.97 -9.58
C GLY A 224 -3.07 19.40 -10.21
N PRO A 225 -3.48 18.82 -11.35
CA PRO A 225 -4.79 19.08 -11.95
C PRO A 225 -6.00 18.70 -11.08
N LEU A 226 -5.78 17.88 -10.04
CA LEU A 226 -6.80 17.38 -9.12
C LEU A 226 -6.92 18.18 -7.81
N LEU A 227 -6.05 19.18 -7.58
CA LEU A 227 -6.03 19.95 -6.33
C LEU A 227 -7.33 20.74 -6.13
N ASN A 228 -7.98 21.19 -7.21
CA ASN A 228 -9.25 21.93 -7.12
C ASN A 228 -10.45 21.03 -6.80
N GLN A 229 -10.27 19.71 -6.85
CA GLN A 229 -11.32 18.72 -6.62
C GLN A 229 -11.33 18.24 -5.17
N VAL A 230 -10.26 18.46 -4.41
CA VAL A 230 -10.21 18.19 -2.97
C VAL A 230 -10.62 19.42 -2.14
N PRO A 231 -11.21 19.23 -0.95
CA PRO A 231 -11.48 20.35 -0.03
C PRO A 231 -10.20 21.09 0.37
N ASP A 232 -10.27 22.39 0.65
CA ASP A 232 -9.14 23.15 1.20
C ASP A 232 -8.63 22.60 2.54
N SER A 233 -9.53 21.95 3.30
CA SER A 233 -9.19 21.24 4.54
C SER A 233 -8.56 19.86 4.32
N SER A 234 -8.54 19.36 3.08
CA SER A 234 -7.85 18.13 2.75
C SER A 234 -6.35 18.37 2.87
N PRO A 235 -5.61 17.43 3.49
CA PRO A 235 -4.17 17.50 3.61
C PRO A 235 -3.51 17.19 2.26
N ALA A 236 -3.73 18.04 1.25
CA ALA A 236 -3.00 17.94 -0.01
C ALA A 236 -1.57 18.42 0.25
N VAL A 237 -0.68 17.50 0.62
CA VAL A 237 0.74 17.79 0.68
C VAL A 237 1.19 18.10 -0.74
N VAL A 238 1.44 19.38 -1.01
CA VAL A 238 2.11 19.77 -2.24
C VAL A 238 3.60 19.52 -2.04
N TRP A 239 4.20 18.79 -2.97
CA TRP A 239 5.64 18.57 -3.00
C TRP A 239 6.43 19.87 -2.78
N SER A 240 7.42 19.82 -1.89
CA SER A 240 8.33 20.95 -1.61
C SER A 240 9.73 20.43 -1.27
N GLU A 241 10.73 21.31 -1.32
CA GLU A 241 12.09 20.97 -0.91
C GLU A 241 12.16 20.62 0.59
N THR A 242 11.32 21.24 1.42
CA THR A 242 11.21 20.89 2.84
C THR A 242 10.64 19.48 3.05
N VAL A 243 9.73 19.03 2.17
CA VAL A 243 9.24 17.64 2.17
C VAL A 243 10.33 16.70 1.67
N ARG A 244 11.09 17.07 0.62
CA ARG A 244 12.25 16.30 0.12
C ARG A 244 13.23 15.99 1.25
N SER A 245 13.57 17.03 2.02
CA SER A 245 14.49 16.98 3.16
C SER A 245 14.14 15.85 4.15
N ARG A 246 12.84 15.55 4.34
CA ARG A 246 12.38 14.48 5.25
C ARG A 246 12.73 13.07 4.78
N PHE A 247 13.12 12.88 3.52
CA PHE A 247 13.64 11.61 3.02
C PHE A 247 15.16 11.47 3.17
N SER A 248 15.88 12.55 3.51
CA SER A 248 17.33 12.54 3.65
C SER A 248 17.77 11.87 4.95
N LYS A 249 18.44 10.72 4.86
CA LYS A 249 18.99 10.01 6.03
C LYS A 249 19.99 10.86 6.81
N GLY A 250 20.80 11.68 6.13
CA GLY A 250 21.73 12.57 6.80
C GLY A 250 21.02 13.61 7.66
N GLU A 251 19.98 14.25 7.12
CA GLU A 251 19.19 15.24 7.88
C GLU A 251 18.43 14.61 9.05
N GLN A 252 17.87 13.40 8.85
CA GLN A 252 17.21 12.65 9.92
C GLN A 252 18.15 12.41 11.09
N MET A 253 19.42 12.13 10.82
CA MET A 253 20.42 11.94 11.87
C MET A 253 20.80 13.24 12.59
N ASP A 254 20.99 14.33 11.85
CA ASP A 254 21.31 15.63 12.45
C ASP A 254 20.17 16.15 13.32
N ARG A 255 18.92 15.79 12.97
CA ARG A 255 17.74 16.17 13.74
C ARG A 255 17.67 15.50 15.11
N TRP A 256 18.08 14.23 15.21
CA TRP A 256 17.79 13.38 16.36
C TRP A 256 19.03 12.70 16.96
N PRO A 257 20.08 13.45 17.33
CA PRO A 257 21.31 12.87 17.87
C PRO A 257 21.09 12.13 19.19
N ASP A 258 20.06 12.49 19.97
CA ASP A 258 19.75 11.85 21.25
C ASP A 258 19.09 10.47 21.12
N TRP A 259 18.48 10.19 19.96
CA TRP A 259 17.81 8.92 19.67
C TRP A 259 18.73 7.91 18.97
N GLU A 260 19.93 8.35 18.57
CA GLU A 260 20.99 7.48 18.09
C GLU A 260 21.60 6.64 19.24
N PRO A 261 21.94 5.37 18.98
CA PRO A 261 22.71 4.54 19.90
C PRO A 261 24.01 5.21 20.32
N ARG A 262 24.09 5.53 21.62
CA ARG A 262 25.28 6.12 22.25
C ARG A 262 26.49 5.18 22.20
N GLY A 263 27.66 5.80 22.30
CA GLY A 263 28.94 5.11 22.40
C GLY A 263 29.43 4.62 21.04
N PRO A 264 29.98 3.39 20.96
CA PRO A 264 30.70 2.94 19.76
C PRO A 264 29.79 2.66 18.56
N TRP A 265 28.47 2.67 18.78
CA TRP A 265 27.46 2.27 17.78
C TRP A 265 26.90 3.43 16.96
N ARG A 266 27.38 4.65 17.18
CA ARG A 266 26.81 5.84 16.55
C ARG A 266 26.95 5.82 15.02
N SER A 267 25.98 6.40 14.35
CA SER A 267 26.04 6.71 12.93
C SER A 267 26.70 8.08 12.72
N PHE A 268 27.31 8.29 11.54
CA PHE A 268 27.96 9.55 11.15
C PHE A 268 27.37 10.08 9.85
N ALA A 269 26.79 11.29 9.87
CA ALA A 269 26.38 12.00 8.66
C ALA A 269 27.58 12.79 8.11
N CYS A 270 28.17 12.31 7.02
CA CYS A 270 29.39 12.85 6.43
C CYS A 270 29.08 13.66 5.16
N ARG A 271 29.55 14.90 5.12
CA ARG A 271 29.38 15.87 4.03
C ARG A 271 30.65 16.08 3.19
N SER A 272 31.74 15.45 3.59
CA SER A 272 33.01 15.50 2.87
C SER A 272 33.72 14.16 2.89
N ALA A 273 34.69 13.98 1.99
CA ALA A 273 35.53 12.79 1.99
C ALA A 273 36.36 12.71 3.28
N GLU A 274 36.77 13.86 3.82
CA GLU A 274 37.53 14.00 5.06
C GLU A 274 36.71 13.49 6.25
N GLU A 275 35.46 13.95 6.39
CA GLU A 275 34.54 13.50 7.44
C GLU A 275 34.25 11.99 7.33
N ARG A 276 33.99 11.51 6.11
CA ARG A 276 33.76 10.08 5.85
C ARG A 276 34.97 9.24 6.28
N ASN A 277 36.17 9.64 5.89
CA ASN A 277 37.39 8.93 6.23
C ASN A 277 37.67 8.99 7.75
N ALA A 278 37.33 10.10 8.41
CA ALA A 278 37.43 10.23 9.86
C ALA A 278 36.44 9.30 10.59
N ALA A 279 35.19 9.21 10.13
CA ALA A 279 34.19 8.29 10.66
C ALA A 279 34.62 6.83 10.52
N ILE A 280 35.12 6.43 9.35
CA ILE A 280 35.67 5.09 9.10
C ILE A 280 36.82 4.78 10.07
N ARG A 281 37.79 5.70 10.21
CA ARG A 281 38.91 5.54 11.16
C ARG A 281 38.40 5.33 12.58
N GLN A 282 37.44 6.13 13.03
CA GLN A 282 36.89 6.00 14.38
C GLN A 282 36.20 4.64 14.62
N ILE A 283 35.47 4.14 13.62
CA ILE A 283 34.87 2.79 13.69
C ILE A 283 35.99 1.74 13.82
N HIS A 284 37.02 1.82 13.00
CA HIS A 284 38.14 0.87 13.03
C HIS A 284 38.96 0.95 14.33
N ASP A 285 39.17 2.14 14.89
CA ASP A 285 39.84 2.33 16.19
C ASP A 285 39.07 1.64 17.33
N THR A 286 37.74 1.51 17.16
CA THR A 286 36.84 0.94 18.16
C THR A 286 36.64 -0.56 18.02
N PHE A 287 36.48 -1.05 16.78
CA PHE A 287 36.10 -2.44 16.49
C PHE A 287 37.20 -3.26 15.83
N GLY A 288 38.33 -2.64 15.49
CA GLY A 288 39.43 -3.24 14.75
C GLY A 288 39.42 -2.89 13.25
N PRO A 289 40.57 -3.00 12.58
CA PRO A 289 40.76 -2.58 11.19
C PRO A 289 39.94 -3.41 10.19
N GLU A 290 39.57 -4.64 10.53
CA GLU A 290 38.81 -5.56 9.67
C GLU A 290 37.29 -5.46 9.88
N HIS A 291 36.82 -4.53 10.73
CA HIS A 291 35.40 -4.42 11.01
C HIS A 291 34.63 -3.83 9.82
N PRO A 292 33.53 -4.45 9.36
CA PRO A 292 32.78 -3.94 8.21
C PRO A 292 32.14 -2.58 8.50
N VAL A 293 32.23 -1.66 7.55
CA VAL A 293 31.58 -0.35 7.63
C VAL A 293 30.43 -0.28 6.64
N PHE A 294 29.29 0.24 7.06
CA PHE A 294 28.12 0.41 6.20
C PHE A 294 28.01 1.86 5.72
N LEU A 295 27.85 2.05 4.42
CA LEU A 295 27.56 3.34 3.80
C LEU A 295 26.12 3.35 3.30
N LYS A 296 25.35 4.38 3.67
CA LYS A 296 24.03 4.67 3.12
C LYS A 296 24.03 6.01 2.41
N GLN A 297 23.42 6.07 1.22
CA GLN A 297 23.16 7.34 0.54
C GLN A 297 21.89 7.98 1.11
N SER A 298 21.83 9.32 1.18
CA SER A 298 20.70 10.02 1.80
C SER A 298 19.34 9.64 1.22
N PHE A 299 19.24 9.49 -0.11
CA PHE A 299 18.01 9.14 -0.83
C PHE A 299 18.04 7.70 -1.40
N ALA A 300 18.74 6.78 -0.73
CA ALA A 300 18.67 5.35 -1.07
C ALA A 300 17.37 4.71 -0.57
N ALA A 301 16.79 3.78 -1.35
CA ALA A 301 15.60 3.01 -0.96
C ALA A 301 15.80 1.49 -1.06
N ALA A 302 15.15 0.74 -0.16
CA ALA A 302 15.13 -0.73 -0.15
C ALA A 302 16.53 -1.39 -0.22
N GLY A 303 17.52 -0.78 0.44
CA GLY A 303 18.91 -1.24 0.45
C GLY A 303 19.69 -1.02 -0.85
N ARG A 304 19.08 -0.42 -1.89
CA ARG A 304 19.81 0.00 -3.10
C ARG A 304 20.64 1.25 -2.80
N GLY A 305 21.89 1.28 -3.25
CA GLY A 305 22.82 2.38 -2.95
C GLY A 305 23.54 2.24 -1.60
N ASN A 306 23.14 1.26 -0.77
CA ASN A 306 23.87 0.91 0.44
C ASN A 306 25.00 -0.07 0.12
N SER A 307 26.15 0.12 0.73
CA SER A 307 27.36 -0.68 0.48
C SER A 307 28.01 -1.07 1.80
N ILE A 308 28.42 -2.33 1.92
CA ILE A 308 29.40 -2.72 2.93
C ILE A 308 30.77 -2.38 2.35
N LEU A 309 31.47 -1.45 2.98
CA LEU A 309 32.84 -1.11 2.66
C LEU A 309 33.73 -2.17 3.29
N ASP A 310 34.38 -2.95 2.43
CA ASP A 310 35.42 -3.89 2.84
C ASP A 310 36.69 -3.10 3.22
N PRO A 311 37.20 -3.25 4.45
CA PRO A 311 38.41 -2.56 4.90
C PRO A 311 39.67 -2.89 4.08
N THR A 312 39.70 -4.03 3.38
CA THR A 312 40.82 -4.49 2.55
C THR A 312 40.65 -4.17 1.05
N GLY A 313 39.45 -3.72 0.65
CA GLY A 313 39.07 -3.57 -0.76
C GLY A 313 39.28 -2.17 -1.36
N VAL A 314 39.57 -2.14 -2.67
CA VAL A 314 39.67 -0.91 -3.50
C VAL A 314 38.35 -0.09 -3.51
N GLY A 315 37.21 -0.69 -3.12
CA GLY A 315 35.88 -0.09 -3.19
C GLY A 315 35.56 1.02 -2.19
N ALA A 316 36.28 1.14 -1.07
CA ALA A 316 36.08 2.23 -0.10
C ALA A 316 36.48 3.62 -0.67
N ARG A 317 37.27 3.65 -1.75
CA ARG A 317 37.90 4.88 -2.28
C ARG A 317 37.09 5.65 -3.32
N SER A 318 35.95 5.15 -3.82
CA SER A 318 35.31 5.72 -5.02
C SER A 318 33.88 6.25 -4.87
N TYR A 319 33.29 6.31 -3.68
CA TYR A 319 32.00 7.01 -3.52
C TYR A 319 32.26 8.50 -3.27
N PRO A 320 32.08 9.40 -4.26
CA PRO A 320 32.16 10.82 -3.99
C PRO A 320 31.06 11.18 -3.00
N VAL A 321 31.43 11.91 -1.94
CA VAL A 321 30.42 12.64 -1.16
C VAL A 321 29.99 13.79 -2.06
N GLY A 322 28.76 13.70 -2.58
CA GLY A 322 28.19 14.69 -3.48
C GLY A 322 27.67 15.91 -2.72
N SER A 323 26.66 16.59 -3.29
CA SER A 323 25.95 17.68 -2.59
C SER A 323 25.15 17.19 -1.37
N GLU A 324 24.84 15.89 -1.32
CA GLU A 324 24.06 15.27 -0.25
C GLU A 324 24.97 14.49 0.70
N PRO A 325 24.69 14.52 2.02
CA PRO A 325 25.46 13.74 2.98
C PRO A 325 25.34 12.24 2.73
N VAL A 326 26.37 11.50 3.11
CA VAL A 326 26.33 10.03 3.22
C VAL A 326 26.36 9.64 4.68
N VAL A 327 25.67 8.57 5.03
CA VAL A 327 25.64 8.05 6.39
C VAL A 327 26.62 6.89 6.49
N ILE A 328 27.54 6.96 7.44
CA ILE A 328 28.52 5.93 7.76
C ILE A 328 28.17 5.31 9.11
N GLU A 329 28.06 3.98 9.17
CA GLU A 329 27.67 3.26 10.38
C GLU A 329 28.55 2.02 10.59
N PRO A 330 28.83 1.61 11.84
CA PRO A 330 29.42 0.31 12.11
C PRO A 330 28.43 -0.80 11.75
N TRP A 331 28.91 -1.88 11.13
CA TRP A 331 28.09 -3.07 10.92
C TRP A 331 27.81 -3.77 12.24
N VAL A 332 26.57 -4.16 12.46
CA VAL A 332 26.14 -4.78 13.73
C VAL A 332 25.41 -6.09 13.47
N ASP A 333 25.54 -7.01 14.43
CA ASP A 333 24.80 -8.28 14.43
C ASP A 333 23.33 -8.03 14.76
N ARG A 334 22.53 -7.76 13.73
CA ARG A 334 21.09 -7.55 13.84
C ARG A 334 20.40 -8.86 14.13
N VAL A 335 19.60 -8.89 15.19
CA VAL A 335 18.83 -10.07 15.61
C VAL A 335 17.34 -9.93 15.35
N PHE A 336 16.85 -8.72 15.09
CA PHE A 336 15.44 -8.47 14.82
C PHE A 336 15.20 -7.11 14.16
N ASP A 337 14.71 -7.09 12.92
CA ASP A 337 14.35 -5.88 12.19
C ASP A 337 12.83 -5.69 12.18
N PHE A 338 12.38 -4.46 12.36
CA PHE A 338 10.98 -4.11 12.38
C PHE A 338 10.73 -2.68 11.92
N SER A 339 9.50 -2.40 11.53
CA SER A 339 9.06 -1.07 11.17
C SER A 339 7.85 -0.66 12.01
N VAL A 340 7.84 0.60 12.41
CA VAL A 340 6.74 1.25 13.11
C VAL A 340 5.96 2.07 12.11
N GLN A 341 4.65 1.87 12.08
CA GLN A 341 3.76 2.55 11.15
C GLN A 341 3.01 3.66 11.90
N TYR A 342 3.04 4.85 11.35
CA TYR A 342 2.29 6.02 11.79
C TYR A 342 1.48 6.61 10.62
N GLU A 343 0.58 7.54 10.96
CA GLU A 343 -0.17 8.39 10.05
C GLU A 343 -0.13 9.82 10.59
N MET A 344 0.47 10.75 9.86
CA MET A 344 0.47 12.17 10.21
C MET A 344 -0.81 12.81 9.67
N THR A 345 -1.63 13.35 10.56
CA THR A 345 -2.96 13.93 10.24
C THR A 345 -3.02 15.41 10.57
N GLY A 346 -4.12 16.08 10.21
CA GLY A 346 -4.37 17.46 10.67
C GLY A 346 -4.45 17.61 12.19
N GLU A 347 -4.72 16.52 12.91
CA GLU A 347 -4.84 16.49 14.38
C GLU A 347 -3.54 16.05 15.09
N GLY A 348 -2.49 15.69 14.33
CA GLY A 348 -1.22 15.20 14.87
C GLY A 348 -0.87 13.79 14.39
N LEU A 349 0.15 13.19 15.02
CA LEU A 349 0.71 11.90 14.63
C LEU A 349 -0.05 10.75 15.30
N ARG A 350 -0.60 9.85 14.48
CA ARG A 350 -1.33 8.67 14.96
C ARG A 350 -0.50 7.40 14.79
N PHE A 351 -0.34 6.63 15.86
CA PHE A 351 0.22 5.29 15.78
C PHE A 351 -0.71 4.32 15.05
N VAL A 352 -0.15 3.50 14.15
CA VAL A 352 -0.89 2.50 13.36
C VAL A 352 -0.54 1.09 13.82
N GLY A 353 0.74 0.76 13.95
CA GLY A 353 1.16 -0.57 14.38
C GLY A 353 2.61 -0.90 14.11
N PHE A 354 3.04 -2.05 14.63
CA PHE A 354 4.36 -2.62 14.36
C PHE A 354 4.28 -3.74 13.33
N CYS A 355 5.33 -3.87 12.52
CA CYS A 355 5.50 -4.92 11.52
C CYS A 355 6.94 -5.45 11.57
N ARG A 356 7.14 -6.76 11.46
CA ARG A 356 8.48 -7.37 11.41
C ARG A 356 9.00 -7.33 9.99
N GLN A 357 10.26 -6.98 9.79
CA GLN A 357 10.87 -6.99 8.46
C GLN A 357 11.63 -8.31 8.26
N ILE A 358 11.51 -8.86 7.05
CA ILE A 358 12.31 -9.99 6.58
C ILE A 358 13.39 -9.41 5.68
N LEU A 359 14.64 -9.51 6.11
CA LEU A 359 15.82 -9.09 5.35
C LEU A 359 16.65 -10.30 4.91
N ASP A 360 17.39 -10.17 3.81
CA ASP A 360 18.41 -11.15 3.41
C ASP A 360 19.74 -10.95 4.16
N SER A 361 20.73 -11.81 3.92
CA SER A 361 22.05 -11.75 4.58
C SER A 361 22.84 -10.47 4.28
N HIS A 362 22.41 -9.67 3.29
CA HIS A 362 23.00 -8.40 2.91
C HIS A 362 22.14 -7.20 3.36
N GLY A 363 21.11 -7.43 4.17
CA GLY A 363 20.20 -6.40 4.66
C GLY A 363 19.17 -5.91 3.64
N ARG A 364 18.98 -6.62 2.52
CA ARG A 364 17.94 -6.23 1.53
C ARG A 364 16.58 -6.75 1.95
N TYR A 365 15.57 -5.89 1.79
CA TYR A 365 14.18 -6.23 2.10
C TYR A 365 13.64 -7.36 1.20
N ARG A 366 13.01 -8.36 1.83
CA ARG A 366 12.33 -9.50 1.17
C ARG A 366 10.84 -9.57 1.47
N GLY A 367 10.42 -9.07 2.62
CA GLY A 367 9.05 -9.20 3.06
C GLY A 367 8.77 -8.59 4.42
N THR A 368 7.52 -8.67 4.84
CA THR A 368 7.04 -8.19 6.13
C THR A 368 6.13 -9.23 6.77
N VAL A 369 6.22 -9.39 8.09
CA VAL A 369 5.29 -10.20 8.86
C VAL A 369 4.52 -9.31 9.83
N TRP A 370 3.20 -9.44 9.83
CA TRP A 370 2.34 -8.90 10.87
C TRP A 370 1.72 -10.05 11.68
N THR A 371 1.67 -9.87 13.00
CA THR A 371 1.09 -10.85 13.93
C THR A 371 0.12 -10.12 14.88
N PRO A 372 -0.97 -10.76 15.33
CA PRO A 372 -1.91 -10.14 16.27
C PRO A 372 -1.27 -9.66 17.57
N LYS A 373 -0.23 -10.37 18.03
CA LYS A 373 0.64 -9.93 19.13
C LYS A 373 2.05 -9.81 18.59
N PHE A 374 2.58 -8.59 18.55
CA PHE A 374 3.82 -8.27 17.84
C PHE A 374 5.05 -9.12 18.25
N CYS A 375 5.09 -9.64 19.47
CA CYS A 375 6.20 -10.49 19.97
C CYS A 375 5.93 -12.01 19.89
N SER A 376 4.83 -12.46 19.27
CA SER A 376 4.49 -13.89 19.15
C SER A 376 5.58 -14.71 18.45
N GLY A 377 5.97 -15.84 19.04
CA GLY A 377 6.97 -16.75 18.47
C GLY A 377 8.41 -16.23 18.52
N LEU A 378 8.69 -15.16 19.27
CA LEU A 378 10.06 -14.69 19.51
C LEU A 378 10.69 -15.39 20.72
N PRO A 379 12.03 -15.56 20.75
CA PRO A 379 12.74 -16.00 21.94
C PRO A 379 12.42 -15.12 23.15
N SER A 380 12.31 -15.71 24.34
CA SER A 380 11.84 -15.02 25.55
C SER A 380 12.69 -13.79 25.93
N GLU A 381 14.01 -13.86 25.73
CA GLU A 381 14.92 -12.73 25.96
C GLU A 381 14.58 -11.53 25.06
N LEU A 382 14.43 -11.78 23.76
CA LEU A 382 14.09 -10.75 22.78
C LEU A 382 12.68 -10.20 23.01
N ALA A 383 11.69 -11.07 23.26
CA ALA A 383 10.32 -10.65 23.52
C ALA A 383 10.23 -9.73 24.75
N ARG A 384 10.94 -10.08 25.83
CA ARG A 384 11.01 -9.26 27.05
C ARG A 384 11.68 -7.91 26.77
N PHE A 385 12.85 -7.91 26.12
CA PHE A 385 13.56 -6.69 25.77
C PHE A 385 12.70 -5.76 24.90
N LEU A 386 11.98 -6.34 23.92
CA LEU A 386 11.05 -5.57 23.09
C LEU A 386 9.95 -4.92 23.93
N MET A 387 9.23 -5.70 24.73
CA MET A 387 8.09 -5.21 25.52
C MET A 387 8.49 -4.18 26.58
N GLU A 388 9.58 -4.41 27.29
CA GLU A 388 9.97 -3.59 28.44
C GLU A 388 10.82 -2.37 28.05
N THR A 389 11.63 -2.46 26.98
CA THR A 389 12.61 -1.43 26.65
C THR A 389 12.38 -0.74 25.30
N VAL A 390 11.91 -1.49 24.29
CA VAL A 390 11.87 -1.00 22.90
C VAL A 390 10.53 -0.38 22.54
N LEU A 391 9.44 -1.15 22.64
CA LEU A 391 8.12 -0.73 22.16
C LEU A 391 7.59 0.54 22.85
N PRO A 392 7.77 0.75 24.17
CA PRO A 392 7.31 1.97 24.85
C PRO A 392 7.94 3.26 24.30
N ARG A 393 9.11 3.18 23.64
CA ARG A 393 9.78 4.36 23.07
C ARG A 393 9.06 4.93 21.85
N TYR A 394 8.16 4.16 21.24
CA TYR A 394 7.39 4.52 20.05
C TYR A 394 5.95 4.92 20.38
N ASP A 395 5.60 4.96 21.66
CA ASP A 395 4.31 5.46 22.10
C ASP A 395 4.09 6.91 21.63
N VAL A 396 2.86 7.25 21.24
CA VAL A 396 2.52 8.58 20.73
C VAL A 396 2.76 9.69 21.76
N GLU A 397 2.68 9.36 23.05
CA GLU A 397 2.97 10.31 24.13
C GLU A 397 4.46 10.37 24.47
N GLY A 398 5.28 9.48 23.90
CA GLY A 398 6.72 9.42 24.09
C GLY A 398 7.48 10.56 23.41
N GLY A 399 8.69 10.85 23.91
CA GLY A 399 9.52 11.95 23.40
C GLY A 399 9.80 11.85 21.90
N PHE A 400 10.16 10.65 21.42
CA PHE A 400 10.47 10.45 20.00
C PHE A 400 9.26 10.73 19.10
N ALA A 401 8.07 10.23 19.45
CA ALA A 401 6.88 10.46 18.63
C ALA A 401 6.49 11.94 18.56
N LYS A 402 6.66 12.69 19.67
CA LYS A 402 6.42 14.15 19.72
C LYS A 402 7.42 14.92 18.86
N GLU A 403 8.69 14.53 18.89
CA GLU A 403 9.71 15.13 18.02
C GLU A 403 9.49 14.78 16.55
N LEU A 404 9.04 13.55 16.25
CA LEU A 404 8.65 13.11 14.91
C LEU A 404 7.45 13.91 14.39
N GLU A 405 6.41 14.07 15.20
CA GLU A 405 5.24 14.89 14.86
C GLU A 405 5.63 16.33 14.55
N SER A 406 6.40 16.97 15.45
CA SER A 406 6.88 18.34 15.25
C SER A 406 7.71 18.47 13.97
N TRP A 407 8.63 17.56 13.72
CA TRP A 407 9.48 17.56 12.53
C TRP A 407 8.67 17.38 11.25
N LEU A 408 7.66 16.50 11.22
CA LEU A 408 6.78 16.36 10.07
C LEU A 408 5.91 17.61 9.86
N GLY A 409 5.42 18.20 10.96
CA GLY A 409 4.62 19.44 10.94
C GLY A 409 5.39 20.65 10.38
N GLU A 410 6.70 20.76 10.64
CA GLU A 410 7.56 21.81 10.07
C GLU A 410 7.60 21.77 8.53
N ALA A 411 7.41 20.59 7.92
CA ALA A 411 7.32 20.42 6.47
C ALA A 411 5.89 20.49 5.93
N ASP A 412 4.92 20.75 6.81
CA ASP A 412 3.50 20.53 6.58
C ASP A 412 3.20 19.15 5.97
N TYR A 413 3.99 18.14 6.33
CA TYR A 413 3.80 16.78 5.84
C TYR A 413 2.56 16.18 6.47
N ARG A 414 1.80 15.44 5.67
CA ARG A 414 0.63 14.65 6.07
C ARG A 414 0.63 13.33 5.29
N GLY A 415 0.11 12.29 5.91
CA GLY A 415 0.03 10.96 5.34
C GLY A 415 0.89 9.92 6.08
N PRO A 416 1.15 8.79 5.42
CA PRO A 416 1.76 7.62 6.06
C PRO A 416 3.24 7.85 6.37
N VAL A 417 3.68 7.36 7.53
CA VAL A 417 5.09 7.41 7.95
C VAL A 417 5.51 6.05 8.46
N GLY A 418 6.58 5.48 7.89
CA GLY A 418 7.24 4.28 8.38
C GLY A 418 8.56 4.62 9.07
N VAL A 419 8.77 4.15 10.29
CA VAL A 419 10.05 4.27 10.99
C VAL A 419 10.68 2.88 11.06
N ASP A 420 11.80 2.69 10.38
CA ASP A 420 12.52 1.43 10.40
C ASP A 420 13.50 1.39 11.56
N ALA A 421 13.55 0.25 12.25
CA ALA A 421 14.28 0.05 13.49
C ALA A 421 14.75 -1.39 13.62
N PHE A 422 15.74 -1.64 14.49
CA PHE A 422 16.18 -3.00 14.73
C PHE A 422 16.80 -3.20 16.12
N VAL A 423 16.82 -4.45 16.54
CA VAL A 423 17.55 -4.93 17.72
C VAL A 423 18.81 -5.64 17.26
N PHE A 424 19.93 -5.41 17.94
CA PHE A 424 21.22 -6.00 17.62
C PHE A 424 21.96 -6.44 18.89
N ARG A 425 23.00 -7.27 18.73
CA ARG A 425 23.90 -7.66 19.82
C ARG A 425 25.07 -6.70 19.91
N GLY A 426 25.31 -6.14 21.10
CA GLY A 426 26.52 -5.35 21.37
C GLY A 426 27.76 -6.23 21.62
N ILE A 427 28.92 -5.60 21.82
CA ILE A 427 30.22 -6.26 22.11
C ILE A 427 30.10 -7.27 23.27
N SER A 428 29.32 -6.96 24.30
CA SER A 428 29.12 -7.86 25.46
C SER A 428 28.10 -8.99 25.23
N GLY A 429 27.52 -9.08 24.03
CA GLY A 429 26.40 -9.99 23.72
C GLY A 429 25.03 -9.51 24.23
N ALA A 430 24.95 -8.37 24.92
CA ALA A 430 23.67 -7.82 25.37
C ALA A 430 22.84 -7.26 24.19
N LEU A 431 21.52 -7.40 24.28
CA LEU A 431 20.60 -6.77 23.33
C LEU A 431 20.69 -5.24 23.41
N ARG A 432 20.69 -4.61 22.23
CA ARG A 432 20.68 -3.16 22.05
C ARG A 432 19.66 -2.81 20.99
N HIS A 433 19.17 -1.58 21.05
CA HIS A 433 18.12 -1.07 20.18
C HIS A 433 18.66 0.07 19.32
N ARG A 434 18.54 -0.06 18.00
CA ARG A 434 18.62 1.07 17.06
C ARG A 434 17.20 1.61 16.91
N LEU A 435 16.93 2.75 17.54
CA LEU A 435 15.60 3.36 17.51
C LEU A 435 15.23 3.84 16.11
N LEU A 436 16.18 4.48 15.45
CA LEU A 436 16.02 5.06 14.14
C LEU A 436 17.07 4.48 13.20
N CYS A 437 16.62 3.70 12.22
CA CYS A 437 17.43 3.32 11.07
C CYS A 437 17.16 4.27 9.90
N GLU A 438 15.89 4.58 9.67
CA GLU A 438 15.42 5.62 8.75
C GLU A 438 13.93 5.93 8.99
N VAL A 439 13.53 7.16 8.70
CA VAL A 439 12.13 7.56 8.55
C VAL A 439 11.77 7.56 7.06
N ASN A 440 10.63 6.99 6.73
CA ASN A 440 10.06 6.89 5.40
C ASN A 440 8.71 7.64 5.39
N PRO A 441 8.65 8.93 5.03
CA PRO A 441 7.42 9.70 4.96
C PRO A 441 6.63 9.36 3.68
N ARG A 442 6.21 8.10 3.59
CA ARG A 442 5.43 7.53 2.49
C ARG A 442 4.78 6.21 2.91
N TYR A 443 3.91 5.66 2.06
CA TYR A 443 3.47 4.28 2.21
C TYR A 443 4.70 3.36 2.16
N THR A 444 4.64 2.29 2.95
CA THR A 444 5.67 1.26 3.01
C THR A 444 5.05 -0.11 2.81
N MET A 445 5.89 -1.10 2.50
CA MET A 445 5.43 -2.49 2.46
C MET A 445 4.98 -2.96 3.87
N GLY A 446 5.52 -2.35 4.93
CA GLY A 446 5.02 -2.50 6.30
C GLY A 446 3.56 -2.05 6.43
N ARG A 447 3.27 -0.82 5.99
CA ARG A 447 1.90 -0.28 5.99
C ARG A 447 0.95 -1.11 5.14
N LEU A 448 1.37 -1.54 3.95
CA LEU A 448 0.59 -2.44 3.09
C LEU A 448 0.24 -3.75 3.82
N THR A 449 1.23 -4.37 4.47
CA THR A 449 1.04 -5.63 5.21
C THR A 449 0.07 -5.46 6.38
N TRP A 450 0.13 -4.32 7.06
CA TRP A 450 -0.83 -3.97 8.11
C TRP A 450 -2.25 -3.78 7.57
N GLU A 451 -2.44 -3.11 6.42
CA GLU A 451 -3.79 -2.98 5.83
C GLU A 451 -4.30 -4.35 5.32
N LEU A 452 -3.42 -5.20 4.79
CA LEU A 452 -3.75 -6.57 4.41
C LEU A 452 -4.20 -7.41 5.62
N SER A 453 -3.60 -7.22 6.80
CA SER A 453 -3.99 -7.96 8.00
C SER A 453 -5.44 -7.68 8.43
N ARG A 454 -5.98 -6.52 8.06
CA ARG A 454 -7.39 -6.17 8.31
C ARG A 454 -8.37 -6.83 7.35
N LYS A 455 -7.87 -7.37 6.23
CA LYS A 455 -8.65 -8.03 5.17
C LYS A 455 -8.67 -9.56 5.34
N VAL A 456 -7.90 -10.11 6.27
CA VAL A 456 -7.88 -11.55 6.60
C VAL A 456 -8.73 -11.88 7.83
N ALA A 457 -8.90 -13.16 8.13
CA ALA A 457 -9.64 -13.61 9.29
C ALA A 457 -8.94 -13.17 10.61
N PRO A 458 -9.71 -12.82 11.68
CA PRO A 458 -9.16 -12.36 12.94
C PRO A 458 -8.21 -13.38 13.58
N GLY A 459 -7.18 -12.87 14.27
CA GLY A 459 -6.22 -13.71 14.99
C GLY A 459 -5.20 -14.44 14.11
N ARG A 460 -5.20 -14.20 12.79
CA ARG A 460 -4.23 -14.79 11.87
C ARG A 460 -3.02 -13.90 11.68
N ALA A 461 -1.83 -14.50 11.67
CA ALA A 461 -0.63 -13.83 11.19
C ALA A 461 -0.69 -13.70 9.66
N VAL A 462 -0.06 -12.66 9.14
CA VAL A 462 0.11 -12.45 7.71
C VAL A 462 1.58 -12.22 7.37
N ARG A 463 2.02 -12.85 6.29
CA ARG A 463 3.36 -12.71 5.73
C ARG A 463 3.25 -12.21 4.30
N PHE A 464 3.78 -11.04 4.04
CA PHE A 464 3.91 -10.44 2.73
C PHE A 464 5.34 -10.63 2.22
N GLU A 465 5.50 -11.10 0.98
CA GLU A 465 6.81 -11.30 0.36
C GLU A 465 6.84 -10.83 -1.08
N ILE A 466 7.99 -10.29 -1.49
CA ILE A 466 8.31 -9.99 -2.88
C ILE A 466 9.37 -10.99 -3.32
N VAL A 467 9.04 -11.79 -4.33
CA VAL A 467 9.91 -12.84 -4.84
C VAL A 467 10.08 -12.69 -6.35
N LYS A 468 11.19 -13.20 -6.88
CA LYS A 468 11.37 -13.20 -8.34
C LYS A 468 10.33 -14.11 -8.98
N ARG A 469 9.77 -13.68 -10.11
CA ARG A 469 8.76 -14.45 -10.87
C ARG A 469 9.23 -15.88 -11.18
N ALA A 470 10.52 -16.06 -11.48
CA ALA A 470 11.13 -17.35 -11.80
C ALA A 470 11.26 -18.29 -10.60
N GLU A 471 11.23 -17.78 -9.36
CA GLU A 471 11.35 -18.55 -8.12
C GLU A 471 9.97 -18.98 -7.58
N ASP A 472 8.87 -18.57 -8.24
CA ASP A 472 7.51 -18.84 -7.78
C ASP A 472 6.61 -19.36 -8.91
N SER A 473 5.83 -20.39 -8.59
CA SER A 473 4.77 -20.94 -9.44
C SER A 473 3.75 -19.92 -9.99
N GLY A 474 3.59 -18.76 -9.37
CA GLY A 474 2.54 -17.78 -9.68
C GLY A 474 1.13 -18.28 -9.33
N LYS A 475 1.03 -19.28 -8.46
CA LYS A 475 -0.23 -19.93 -8.07
C LYS A 475 -0.54 -19.70 -6.60
N ASP A 476 -1.83 -19.63 -6.34
CA ASP A 476 -2.40 -19.71 -5.01
C ASP A 476 -2.23 -21.11 -4.43
N ARG A 477 -2.23 -21.21 -3.10
CA ARG A 477 -2.03 -22.46 -2.36
C ARG A 477 -3.01 -22.53 -1.20
N ASP A 478 -3.82 -23.58 -1.17
CA ASP A 478 -4.62 -24.00 0.00
C ASP A 478 -5.45 -22.88 0.65
N ILE A 479 -6.08 -22.03 -0.16
CA ILE A 479 -6.85 -20.89 0.35
C ILE A 479 -8.14 -21.38 1.01
N VAL A 480 -8.31 -20.99 2.27
CA VAL A 480 -9.52 -21.26 3.06
C VAL A 480 -10.13 -19.94 3.51
N LEU A 481 -11.41 -19.71 3.20
CA LEU A 481 -12.17 -18.55 3.69
C LEU A 481 -12.92 -18.87 4.98
N ASP A 482 -13.06 -17.89 5.87
CA ASP A 482 -13.94 -17.98 7.04
C ASP A 482 -15.42 -17.81 6.65
N GLY A 483 -16.34 -17.99 7.60
CA GLY A 483 -17.78 -17.83 7.37
C GLY A 483 -18.22 -16.41 6.95
N ARG A 484 -17.30 -15.43 6.94
CA ARG A 484 -17.53 -14.06 6.44
C ARG A 484 -16.78 -13.79 5.13
N GLY A 485 -16.22 -14.82 4.49
CA GLY A 485 -15.52 -14.70 3.21
C GLY A 485 -14.11 -14.12 3.30
N ARG A 486 -13.50 -14.06 4.50
CA ARG A 486 -12.13 -13.56 4.67
C ARG A 486 -11.13 -14.70 4.63
N VAL A 487 -9.96 -14.47 4.03
CA VAL A 487 -8.88 -15.46 3.99
C VAL A 487 -8.43 -15.82 5.40
N SER A 488 -8.52 -17.09 5.77
CA SER A 488 -8.19 -17.61 7.10
C SER A 488 -6.94 -18.49 7.12
N HIS A 489 -6.59 -19.08 5.98
CA HIS A 489 -5.39 -19.87 5.75
C HIS A 489 -5.04 -19.88 4.26
N GLY A 490 -3.78 -20.16 3.95
CA GLY A 490 -3.28 -20.35 2.59
C GLY A 490 -2.42 -19.19 2.10
N SER A 491 -2.05 -19.25 0.83
CA SER A 491 -1.19 -18.28 0.19
C SER A 491 -1.75 -17.82 -1.14
N LEU A 492 -1.68 -16.52 -1.42
CA LEU A 492 -2.33 -15.90 -2.56
C LEU A 492 -1.46 -14.82 -3.22
N MET A 493 -1.54 -14.70 -4.54
CA MET A 493 -0.87 -13.63 -5.30
C MET A 493 -1.57 -12.27 -5.11
N LEU A 494 -0.76 -11.24 -4.87
CA LEU A 494 -1.18 -9.84 -4.69
C LEU A 494 -0.89 -8.98 -5.93
N ASN A 495 -0.25 -9.52 -6.95
CA ASN A 495 -0.19 -8.93 -8.28
C ASN A 495 -0.53 -10.01 -9.32
N ASP A 496 -0.85 -9.58 -10.54
CA ASP A 496 -1.30 -10.49 -11.57
C ASP A 496 -0.13 -11.37 -12.09
N PRO A 497 -0.12 -12.68 -11.80
CA PRO A 497 1.00 -13.55 -12.16
C PRO A 497 1.11 -13.83 -13.67
N GLY A 498 0.08 -13.49 -14.47
CA GLY A 498 0.10 -13.66 -15.92
C GLY A 498 0.61 -12.45 -16.69
N THR A 499 0.71 -11.28 -16.05
CA THR A 499 1.32 -10.07 -16.64
C THR A 499 2.66 -9.73 -15.99
N ALA A 500 2.87 -10.13 -14.73
CA ALA A 500 4.12 -9.95 -14.02
C ALA A 500 5.31 -10.60 -14.74
N LYS A 501 6.37 -9.81 -14.97
CA LYS A 501 7.56 -10.23 -15.73
C LYS A 501 8.70 -10.69 -14.83
N ASP A 502 9.07 -9.86 -13.87
CA ASP A 502 10.28 -10.06 -13.06
C ASP A 502 9.93 -10.36 -11.58
N TRP A 503 8.83 -9.81 -11.06
CA TRP A 503 8.47 -9.88 -9.64
C TRP A 503 7.03 -10.30 -9.40
N VAL A 504 6.82 -11.13 -8.39
CA VAL A 504 5.49 -11.40 -7.83
C VAL A 504 5.47 -11.13 -6.34
N ALA A 505 4.31 -10.69 -5.87
CA ALA A 505 4.03 -10.42 -4.47
C ALA A 505 3.04 -11.45 -3.93
N ARG A 506 3.35 -11.99 -2.76
CA ARG A 506 2.61 -13.07 -2.12
C ARG A 506 2.14 -12.65 -0.74
N LEU A 507 0.91 -13.00 -0.40
CA LEU A 507 0.39 -12.96 0.95
C LEU A 507 0.18 -14.39 1.43
N THR A 508 0.75 -14.75 2.57
CA THR A 508 0.52 -16.03 3.24
C THR A 508 -0.15 -15.77 4.59
N VAL A 509 -1.17 -16.55 4.92
CA VAL A 509 -2.03 -16.37 6.10
C VAL A 509 -2.03 -17.65 6.94
N GLY A 510 -1.83 -17.49 8.25
CA GLY A 510 -1.96 -18.59 9.20
C GLY A 510 -0.78 -19.56 9.27
N GLU A 511 0.42 -19.10 8.90
CA GLU A 511 1.71 -19.74 9.25
C GLU A 511 2.21 -19.33 10.63
#